data_AF-A0AAE0H283-F1
#
_entry.id   AF-A0AAE0H283-F1
#
_cell.length_a   1.000
_cell.length_b   1.000
_cell.length_c   1.000
_cell.angle_alpha   90.00
_cell.angle_beta   90.00
_cell.angle_gamma   90.00
#
_symmetry.space_group_name_H-M   'P 1'
#
loop_
_entity.id
_entity.type
_entity.pdbx_description
1 polymer ?
#
loop_
_entity_poly.entity_id
_entity_poly.type
_entity_poly.pdbx_seq_one_letter_code
_entity_poly.pdbx_strand_id
1 'polypeptide(L)'
;FDDVAMLDSGALMGLGGGLGGGFRLDQGRGEAYEHLEYSPLISSRAHGLGGAGRQILNAQLRKQYTAFLQMCARYPAPLPAPCLLEAAYYLTIQERVQEAAEMLEKVPAEWEGCELQRSYLRAFLLMFRVDEPEAWQEALRLTRAQLERNAIPSHWRIRLEELAGTVREVVQAHTPSEGSAAPAPSTAAEASGASSLQRGGPPSGEVLEAALEGGNLNVRCEGFGPDAVVKVKVFNVDVEMLFSTAPFSAGLLSGAKSGGAGLNRFAYVEANHCVALSTAQLDSDGCGTVALPEAANGVVEVTCGELSRSLPHCAHRLALTVVQAEGILQVNMKKQEREGEGSRQRPIAGAYVKVYAHKNGKAEFHKDGYTDLLGRFDYMAVSSGANAVRSIRKFAILVVCEAGAVSREVLPPHEFSHYEEY
;
A
#
# COMPACT_ATOMS: atom_id res chain seq x y z
N PHE A 1 -9.56 -19.07 -7.81
CA PHE A 1 -9.65 -17.72 -7.26
C PHE A 1 -11.13 -17.40 -7.18
N ASP A 2 -11.79 -18.01 -6.21
CA ASP A 2 -13.17 -17.69 -5.84
C ASP A 2 -13.14 -17.48 -4.32
N ASP A 3 -14.01 -16.59 -3.87
CA ASP A 3 -14.34 -16.20 -2.50
C ASP A 3 -13.62 -14.96 -1.91
N VAL A 4 -14.32 -13.84 -2.11
CA VAL A 4 -14.43 -12.61 -1.29
C VAL A 4 -13.12 -11.87 -1.02
N ALA A 5 -12.97 -10.73 -1.70
CA ALA A 5 -11.94 -9.72 -1.43
C ALA A 5 -12.19 -9.04 -0.07
N MET A 6 -11.97 -9.77 1.02
CA MET A 6 -11.73 -9.17 2.33
C MET A 6 -10.40 -8.41 2.23
N LEU A 7 -10.44 -7.08 2.40
CA LEU A 7 -9.23 -6.28 2.59
C LEU A 7 -8.42 -6.90 3.72
N ASP A 8 -7.15 -7.21 3.47
CA ASP A 8 -6.26 -7.69 4.52
C ASP A 8 -6.17 -6.66 5.64
N SER A 9 -6.26 -7.12 6.87
CA SER A 9 -6.51 -6.31 8.05
C SER A 9 -5.39 -5.33 8.42
N GLY A 10 -4.18 -5.52 7.90
CA GLY A 10 -3.07 -4.57 8.02
C GLY A 10 -3.35 -3.22 7.35
N ALA A 11 -4.27 -3.17 6.38
CA ALA A 11 -4.67 -1.95 5.69
C ALA A 11 -5.24 -0.88 6.64
N LEU A 12 -6.04 -1.28 7.62
CA LEU A 12 -6.88 -0.36 8.39
C LEU A 12 -6.25 0.11 9.71
N MET A 13 -5.12 -0.49 10.12
CA MET A 13 -4.35 -0.08 11.32
C MET A 13 -3.57 1.23 11.10
N GLY A 14 -3.44 1.71 9.86
CA GLY A 14 -2.85 3.01 9.50
C GLY A 14 -3.84 4.17 9.43
N LEU A 15 -5.15 3.90 9.58
CA LEU A 15 -6.14 4.95 9.74
C LEU A 15 -5.92 5.59 11.11
N GLY A 16 -5.64 6.89 11.15
CA GLY A 16 -5.27 7.68 12.32
C GLY A 16 -6.28 7.73 13.50
N GLY A 17 -7.11 6.72 13.70
CA GLY A 17 -7.71 6.36 14.97
C GLY A 17 -7.18 4.99 15.41
N GLY A 18 -5.94 4.95 15.90
CA GLY A 18 -5.40 3.74 16.52
C GLY A 18 -6.11 3.44 17.85
N LEU A 19 -6.13 2.17 18.27
CA LEU A 19 -6.58 1.74 19.60
C LEU A 19 -5.61 2.20 20.73
N GLY A 20 -5.20 3.48 20.79
CA GLY A 20 -4.17 4.02 21.71
C GLY A 20 -4.62 4.70 23.02
N GLY A 21 -4.33 4.07 24.17
CA GLY A 21 -4.36 4.60 25.55
C GLY A 21 -5.69 4.61 26.32
N GLY A 22 -5.99 3.64 27.20
CA GLY A 22 -7.18 3.59 28.07
C GLY A 22 -8.11 2.36 28.03
N PHE A 23 -7.75 1.23 27.41
CA PHE A 23 -8.58 0.01 27.38
C PHE A 23 -8.47 -0.83 28.68
N ARG A 24 -8.86 -0.26 29.83
CA ARG A 24 -8.83 -1.00 31.11
C ARG A 24 -10.08 -1.89 31.25
N LEU A 25 -9.89 -3.20 31.12
CA LEU A 25 -10.95 -4.22 31.31
C LEU A 25 -10.94 -4.89 32.69
N ASP A 26 -10.06 -4.44 33.58
CA ASP A 26 -9.87 -5.06 34.88
C ASP A 26 -10.94 -4.64 35.89
N GLN A 27 -12.10 -5.29 35.79
CA GLN A 27 -13.09 -5.33 36.85
C GLN A 27 -12.96 -6.67 37.57
N GLY A 28 -12.05 -6.74 38.55
CA GLY A 28 -12.06 -7.79 39.58
C GLY A 28 -11.18 -9.02 39.35
N ARG A 29 -10.08 -8.93 38.60
CA ARG A 29 -9.14 -10.05 38.44
C ARG A 29 -7.85 -9.73 39.20
N GLY A 30 -7.66 -10.38 40.36
CA GLY A 30 -6.54 -10.08 41.27
C GLY A 30 -5.14 -10.04 40.64
N GLU A 31 -4.15 -9.58 41.43
CA GLU A 31 -2.77 -9.11 41.11
C GLU A 31 -1.90 -9.86 40.07
N ALA A 32 -2.34 -10.98 39.47
CA ALA A 32 -1.51 -11.84 38.63
C ALA A 32 -1.54 -11.53 37.12
N TYR A 33 -2.51 -10.75 36.62
CA TYR A 33 -2.59 -10.40 35.20
C TYR A 33 -3.18 -9.00 35.02
N GLU A 34 -2.45 -8.13 34.33
CA GLU A 34 -2.89 -6.81 33.92
C GLU A 34 -3.04 -6.78 32.39
N HIS A 35 -4.16 -6.22 31.92
CA HIS A 35 -4.35 -5.98 30.50
C HIS A 35 -3.40 -4.89 30.00
N LEU A 36 -2.54 -5.23 29.06
CA LEU A 36 -1.68 -4.28 28.36
C LEU A 36 -2.27 -3.94 26.99
N GLU A 37 -2.39 -2.64 26.74
CA GLU A 37 -2.80 -2.07 25.47
C GLU A 37 -1.56 -1.80 24.61
N TYR A 38 -1.57 -2.34 23.39
CA TYR A 38 -0.60 -2.11 22.34
C TYR A 38 -1.24 -1.28 21.25
N SER A 39 -0.85 -0.01 21.10
CA SER A 39 -1.24 0.77 19.95
C SER A 39 -0.38 2.01 19.70
N PRO A 40 -0.12 2.33 18.42
CA PRO A 40 -0.43 1.48 17.27
C PRO A 40 0.57 0.33 17.21
N LEU A 41 0.08 -0.88 16.94
CA LEU A 41 0.94 -2.01 16.64
C LEU A 41 0.98 -2.18 15.13
N ILE A 42 2.15 -1.89 14.53
CA ILE A 42 2.30 -1.87 13.08
C ILE A 42 3.16 -3.04 12.67
N SER A 43 2.52 -4.04 12.05
CA SER A 43 3.25 -5.17 11.47
C SER A 43 4.13 -4.68 10.33
N SER A 44 5.36 -5.19 10.27
CA SER A 44 6.23 -5.01 9.10
C SER A 44 5.94 -6.04 8.00
N ARG A 45 5.07 -7.01 8.26
CA ARG A 45 4.76 -8.12 7.35
C ARG A 45 3.27 -8.41 7.32
N ALA A 46 2.66 -8.35 6.14
CA ALA A 46 1.30 -8.87 5.91
C ALA A 46 1.31 -10.37 5.58
N HIS A 47 2.40 -10.90 5.03
CA HIS A 47 2.53 -12.33 4.71
C HIS A 47 3.59 -13.04 5.57
N GLY A 48 3.21 -14.21 6.10
CA GLY A 48 4.11 -15.06 6.87
C GLY A 48 5.21 -15.70 5.99
N LEU A 49 6.45 -15.74 6.49
CA LEU A 49 7.55 -16.43 5.82
C LEU A 49 7.59 -17.92 6.23
N GLY A 50 7.34 -18.79 5.25
CA GLY A 50 7.48 -20.25 5.42
C GLY A 50 6.32 -20.87 6.17
N GLY A 51 5.80 -22.00 5.69
CA GLY A 51 4.55 -22.65 6.15
C GLY A 51 4.48 -23.13 7.61
N ALA A 52 5.29 -22.59 8.52
CA ALA A 52 4.99 -22.59 9.95
C ALA A 52 3.75 -21.70 10.18
N GLY A 53 2.78 -22.18 10.96
CA GLY A 53 1.52 -21.47 11.22
C GLY A 53 1.72 -20.02 11.73
N ARG A 54 0.63 -19.24 11.69
CA ARG A 54 0.60 -17.80 12.07
C ARG A 54 1.45 -17.50 13.32
N GLN A 55 2.45 -16.62 13.20
CA GLN A 55 3.34 -16.22 14.30
C GLN A 55 3.16 -14.76 14.69
N ILE A 56 3.08 -14.49 16.00
CA ILE A 56 3.15 -13.13 16.54
C ILE A 56 4.63 -12.73 16.60
N LEU A 57 5.05 -11.83 15.71
CA LEU A 57 6.45 -11.39 15.58
C LEU A 57 6.90 -10.53 16.76
N ASN A 58 6.03 -9.64 17.26
CA ASN A 58 6.32 -8.80 18.41
C ASN A 58 6.44 -9.63 19.69
N ALA A 59 7.63 -9.69 20.28
CA ALA A 59 7.93 -10.56 21.42
C ALA A 59 7.15 -10.16 22.68
N GLN A 60 6.93 -8.86 22.92
CA GLN A 60 6.17 -8.33 24.03
C GLN A 60 4.69 -8.70 23.91
N LEU A 61 4.09 -8.46 22.74
CA LEU A 61 2.71 -8.87 22.47
C LEU A 61 2.56 -10.39 22.60
N ARG A 62 3.48 -11.17 22.03
CA ARG A 62 3.43 -12.64 22.12
C ARG A 62 3.44 -13.11 23.58
N LYS A 63 4.28 -12.50 24.42
CA LYS A 63 4.33 -12.78 25.86
C LYS A 63 3.00 -12.42 26.53
N GLN A 64 2.46 -11.22 26.27
CA GLN A 64 1.19 -10.78 26.85
C GLN A 64 0.01 -11.66 26.42
N TYR A 65 -0.11 -11.93 25.12
CA TYR A 65 -1.17 -12.78 24.58
C TYR A 65 -1.09 -14.20 25.16
N THR A 66 0.11 -14.74 25.36
CA THR A 66 0.28 -16.04 26.03
C THR A 66 -0.21 -16.00 27.47
N ALA A 67 0.11 -14.94 28.23
CA ALA A 67 -0.38 -14.76 29.60
C ALA A 67 -1.91 -14.63 29.65
N PHE A 68 -2.49 -13.88 28.70
CA PHE A 68 -3.94 -13.77 28.50
C PHE A 68 -4.60 -15.15 28.27
N LEU A 69 -4.06 -15.95 27.34
CA LEU A 69 -4.58 -17.28 27.05
C LEU A 69 -4.49 -18.21 28.28
N GLN A 70 -3.38 -18.15 29.03
CA GLN A 70 -3.22 -18.91 30.28
C GLN A 70 -4.20 -18.48 31.36
N MET A 71 -4.56 -17.19 31.42
CA MET A 71 -5.60 -16.70 32.31
C MET A 71 -6.98 -17.22 31.86
N CYS A 72 -7.33 -17.10 30.57
CA CYS A 72 -8.61 -17.58 30.04
C CYS A 72 -8.82 -19.08 30.27
N ALA A 73 -7.75 -19.89 30.18
CA ALA A 73 -7.81 -21.33 30.43
C ALA A 73 -8.22 -21.72 31.87
N ARG A 74 -8.21 -20.77 32.82
CA ARG A 74 -8.65 -20.99 34.20
C ARG A 74 -10.16 -20.80 34.39
N TYR A 75 -10.84 -20.23 33.40
CA TYR A 75 -12.30 -20.05 33.44
C TYR A 75 -13.02 -21.25 32.83
N PRO A 76 -14.18 -21.67 33.37
CA PRO A 76 -15.04 -22.63 32.70
C PRO A 76 -15.61 -22.03 31.41
N ALA A 77 -16.04 -22.90 30.50
CA ALA A 77 -16.83 -22.48 29.34
C ALA A 77 -18.30 -22.24 29.75
N PRO A 78 -18.97 -21.20 29.21
CA PRO A 78 -18.45 -20.18 28.30
C PRO A 78 -17.56 -19.15 29.02
N LEU A 79 -16.62 -18.55 28.27
CA LEU A 79 -15.74 -17.51 28.81
C LEU A 79 -16.55 -16.29 29.29
N PRO A 80 -16.12 -15.61 30.37
CA PRO A 80 -16.82 -14.43 30.86
C PRO A 80 -16.66 -13.23 29.91
N ALA A 81 -17.61 -12.31 29.94
CA ALA A 81 -17.69 -11.16 29.04
C ALA A 81 -16.39 -10.33 28.90
N PRO A 82 -15.64 -10.00 29.97
CA PRO A 82 -14.39 -9.26 29.79
C PRO A 82 -13.29 -10.09 29.12
N CYS A 83 -13.29 -11.43 29.25
CA CYS A 83 -12.34 -12.28 28.49
C CYS A 83 -12.67 -12.26 26.99
N LEU A 84 -13.95 -12.26 26.64
CA LEU A 84 -14.39 -12.20 25.24
C LEU A 84 -14.01 -10.85 24.61
N LEU A 85 -14.18 -9.75 25.34
CA LEU A 85 -13.79 -8.42 24.88
C LEU A 85 -12.25 -8.26 24.75
N GLU A 86 -11.48 -8.76 25.72
CA GLU A 86 -10.01 -8.81 25.60
C GLU A 86 -9.55 -9.70 24.43
N ALA A 87 -10.20 -10.84 24.22
CA ALA A 87 -9.91 -11.71 23.09
C ALA A 87 -10.15 -10.98 21.77
N ALA A 88 -11.30 -10.30 21.64
CA ALA A 88 -11.60 -9.49 20.46
C ALA A 88 -10.51 -8.44 20.22
N TYR A 89 -10.10 -7.70 21.27
CA TYR A 89 -9.02 -6.73 21.18
C TYR A 89 -7.70 -7.35 20.70
N TYR A 90 -7.22 -8.43 21.34
CA TYR A 90 -5.96 -9.07 20.98
C TYR A 90 -5.98 -9.67 19.57
N LEU A 91 -7.13 -10.16 19.12
CA LEU A 91 -7.32 -10.66 17.76
C LEU A 91 -7.31 -9.52 16.75
N THR A 92 -7.91 -8.37 17.06
CA THR A 92 -7.87 -7.18 16.19
C THR A 92 -6.44 -6.72 15.94
N ILE A 93 -5.62 -6.54 16.99
CA ILE A 93 -4.24 -6.09 16.82
C ILE A 93 -3.30 -7.14 16.21
N GLN A 94 -3.76 -8.40 16.14
CA GLN A 94 -3.11 -9.48 15.41
C GLN A 94 -3.61 -9.60 13.96
N GLU A 95 -4.41 -8.64 13.48
CA GLU A 95 -4.95 -8.69 12.12
C GLU A 95 -5.82 -9.96 11.90
N ARG A 96 -6.54 -10.40 12.94
CA ARG A 96 -7.49 -11.54 12.91
C ARG A 96 -8.91 -11.01 13.03
N VAL A 97 -9.28 -10.13 12.11
CA VAL A 97 -10.52 -9.31 12.20
C VAL A 97 -11.80 -10.14 12.24
N GLN A 98 -11.89 -11.18 11.41
CA GLN A 98 -13.05 -12.10 11.42
C GLN A 98 -13.22 -12.73 12.80
N GLU A 99 -12.14 -13.31 13.34
CA GLU A 99 -12.15 -13.96 14.65
C GLU A 99 -12.41 -12.95 15.78
N ALA A 100 -11.89 -11.72 15.65
CA ALA A 100 -12.15 -10.64 16.59
C ALA A 100 -13.64 -10.26 16.64
N ALA A 101 -14.28 -10.14 15.47
CA ALA A 101 -15.71 -9.86 15.36
C ALA A 101 -16.55 -10.99 15.99
N GLU A 102 -16.21 -12.25 15.69
CA GLU A 102 -16.88 -13.42 16.28
C GLU A 102 -16.74 -13.48 17.81
N MET A 103 -15.59 -13.07 18.36
CA MET A 103 -15.40 -13.00 19.82
C MET A 103 -16.18 -11.84 20.44
N LEU A 104 -16.27 -10.70 19.74
CA LEU A 104 -17.03 -9.54 20.19
C LEU A 104 -18.54 -9.81 20.20
N GLU A 105 -19.06 -10.55 19.22
CA GLU A 105 -20.47 -10.95 19.14
C GLU A 105 -20.90 -11.86 20.29
N LYS A 106 -19.97 -12.63 20.88
CA LYS A 106 -20.25 -13.48 22.04
C LYS A 106 -20.35 -12.70 23.35
N VAL A 107 -19.96 -11.42 23.38
CA VAL A 107 -20.08 -10.58 24.58
C VAL A 107 -21.58 -10.35 24.88
N PRO A 108 -22.10 -10.76 26.04
CA PRO A 108 -23.52 -10.63 26.36
C PRO A 108 -23.99 -9.16 26.28
N ALA A 109 -25.17 -8.94 25.71
CA ALA A 109 -25.70 -7.59 25.49
C ALA A 109 -26.01 -6.88 26.81
N GLU A 110 -26.46 -7.64 27.81
CA GLU A 110 -26.76 -7.22 29.17
C GLU A 110 -25.52 -6.90 30.02
N TRP A 111 -24.32 -7.23 29.55
CA TRP A 111 -23.10 -6.86 30.25
C TRP A 111 -22.80 -5.36 30.05
N GLU A 112 -22.89 -4.60 31.13
CA GLU A 112 -22.71 -3.14 31.15
C GLU A 112 -21.24 -2.70 31.28
N GLY A 113 -20.33 -3.66 31.54
CA GLY A 113 -18.90 -3.37 31.69
C GLY A 113 -18.28 -2.85 30.38
N CYS A 114 -17.41 -1.84 30.50
CA CYS A 114 -16.54 -1.40 29.41
C CYS A 114 -17.30 -1.04 28.12
N GLU A 115 -18.47 -0.40 28.25
CA GLU A 115 -19.34 -0.03 27.13
C GLU A 115 -18.64 0.86 26.09
N LEU A 116 -17.83 1.82 26.57
CA LEU A 116 -17.04 2.73 25.73
C LEU A 116 -16.03 1.96 24.87
N GLN A 117 -15.25 1.09 25.52
CA GLN A 117 -14.28 0.17 24.91
C GLN A 117 -14.95 -0.74 23.88
N ARG A 118 -16.06 -1.38 24.25
CA ARG A 118 -16.84 -2.26 23.38
C ARG A 118 -17.38 -1.52 22.16
N SER A 119 -17.93 -0.32 22.35
CA SER A 119 -18.48 0.50 21.27
C SER A 119 -17.40 0.96 20.30
N TYR A 120 -16.25 1.38 20.81
CA TYR A 120 -15.10 1.75 20.00
C TYR A 120 -14.60 0.56 19.17
N LEU A 121 -14.36 -0.59 19.80
CA LEU A 121 -13.88 -1.79 19.10
C LEU A 121 -14.89 -2.28 18.05
N ARG A 122 -16.19 -2.21 18.36
CA ARG A 122 -17.26 -2.53 17.39
C ARG A 122 -17.23 -1.58 16.20
N ALA A 123 -17.18 -0.27 16.44
CA ALA A 123 -17.10 0.73 15.37
C ALA A 123 -15.85 0.54 14.51
N PHE A 124 -14.71 0.22 15.13
CA PHE A 124 -13.48 -0.09 14.42
C PHE A 124 -13.62 -1.35 13.54
N LEU A 125 -14.14 -2.45 14.08
CA LEU A 125 -14.34 -3.70 13.33
C LEU A 125 -15.36 -3.57 12.19
N LEU A 126 -16.38 -2.72 12.34
CA LEU A 126 -17.34 -2.41 11.28
C LEU A 126 -16.68 -1.74 10.05
N MET A 127 -15.53 -1.08 10.22
CA MET A 127 -14.78 -0.52 9.09
C MET A 127 -14.32 -1.60 8.10
N PHE A 128 -14.06 -2.82 8.57
CA PHE A 128 -13.57 -3.92 7.74
C PHE A 128 -14.67 -4.61 6.91
N ARG A 129 -15.94 -4.20 7.08
CA ARG A 129 -17.08 -4.71 6.32
C ARG A 129 -17.23 -3.93 5.01
N VAL A 130 -16.26 -4.13 4.10
CA VAL A 130 -16.07 -3.30 2.90
C VAL A 130 -17.26 -3.35 1.93
N ASP A 131 -17.92 -4.51 1.87
CA ASP A 131 -19.08 -4.75 1.00
C ASP A 131 -20.42 -4.35 1.64
N GLU A 132 -20.41 -3.80 2.86
CA GLU A 132 -21.60 -3.43 3.63
C GLU A 132 -21.54 -1.93 4.01
N PRO A 133 -21.87 -0.98 3.10
CA PRO A 133 -21.81 0.46 3.40
C PRO A 133 -22.63 0.87 4.63
N GLU A 134 -23.70 0.14 4.97
CA GLU A 134 -24.49 0.37 6.19
C GLU A 134 -23.65 0.14 7.47
N ALA A 135 -22.65 -0.74 7.43
CA ALA A 135 -21.75 -1.00 8.55
C ALA A 135 -20.94 0.26 8.93
N TRP A 136 -20.50 1.03 7.94
CA TRP A 136 -19.80 2.30 8.18
C TRP A 136 -20.73 3.37 8.75
N GLN A 137 -22.00 3.39 8.34
CA GLN A 137 -23.00 4.28 8.95
C GLN A 137 -23.26 3.91 10.42
N GLU A 138 -23.34 2.62 10.73
CA GLU A 138 -23.45 2.13 12.11
C GLU A 138 -22.20 2.48 12.94
N ALA A 139 -20.99 2.34 12.37
CA ALA A 139 -19.75 2.76 13.03
C ALA A 139 -19.78 4.25 13.39
N LEU A 140 -20.28 5.10 12.48
CA LEU A 140 -20.44 6.53 12.72
C LEU A 140 -21.50 6.81 13.81
N ARG A 141 -22.61 6.07 13.81
CA ARG A 141 -23.64 6.19 14.84
C ARG A 141 -23.09 5.83 16.22
N LEU A 142 -22.35 4.73 16.32
CA LEU A 142 -21.74 4.26 17.58
C LEU A 142 -20.75 5.28 18.14
N THR A 143 -19.84 5.78 17.30
CA THR A 143 -18.84 6.77 17.73
C THR A 143 -19.48 8.07 18.20
N ARG A 144 -20.47 8.60 17.45
CA ARG A 144 -21.23 9.81 17.84
C ARG A 144 -21.99 9.62 19.16
N ALA A 145 -22.70 8.50 19.31
CA ALA A 145 -23.45 8.21 20.52
C ALA A 145 -22.54 8.19 21.76
N GLN A 146 -21.31 7.68 21.62
CA GLN A 146 -20.34 7.73 22.72
C GLN A 146 -19.84 9.15 22.98
N LEU A 147 -19.53 9.94 21.94
CA LEU A 147 -19.06 11.34 22.07
C LEU A 147 -20.06 12.29 22.76
N GLU A 148 -21.36 12.02 22.63
CA GLU A 148 -22.43 12.79 23.28
C GLU A 148 -22.51 12.56 24.80
N ARG A 149 -21.78 11.59 25.35
CA ARG A 149 -21.77 11.31 26.80
C ARG A 149 -20.97 12.40 27.54
N ASN A 150 -21.55 12.91 28.62
CA ASN A 150 -20.95 14.00 29.41
C ASN A 150 -19.60 13.65 30.07
N ALA A 151 -19.33 12.36 30.36
CA ALA A 151 -18.17 11.92 31.15
C ALA A 151 -17.30 10.91 30.38
N ILE A 152 -16.52 11.40 29.42
CA ILE A 152 -15.54 10.59 28.67
C ILE A 152 -14.13 11.09 28.99
N PRO A 153 -13.18 10.20 29.35
CA PRO A 153 -11.77 10.57 29.48
C PRO A 153 -11.23 11.22 28.19
N SER A 154 -10.33 12.19 28.32
CA SER A 154 -9.84 13.00 27.19
C SER A 154 -9.19 12.16 26.08
N HIS A 155 -8.38 11.15 26.45
CA HIS A 155 -7.76 10.24 25.48
C HIS A 155 -8.80 9.45 24.68
N TRP A 156 -9.90 9.05 25.31
CA TRP A 156 -10.99 8.32 24.65
C TRP A 156 -11.79 9.23 23.71
N ARG A 157 -11.98 10.49 24.09
CA ARG A 157 -12.60 11.49 23.22
C ARG A 157 -11.79 11.68 21.93
N ILE A 158 -10.47 11.89 22.07
CA ILE A 158 -9.56 12.04 20.92
C ILE A 158 -9.70 10.84 19.97
N ARG A 159 -9.63 9.61 20.50
CA ARG A 159 -9.77 8.39 19.70
C ARG A 159 -11.11 8.26 18.98
N LEU A 160 -12.20 8.56 19.67
CA LEU A 160 -13.53 8.53 19.08
C LEU A 160 -13.68 9.59 18.00
N GLU A 161 -13.11 10.78 18.19
CA GLU A 161 -13.11 11.87 17.20
C GLU A 161 -12.29 11.49 15.96
N GLU A 162 -11.12 10.88 16.14
CA GLU A 162 -10.26 10.35 15.07
C GLU A 162 -10.97 9.25 14.27
N LEU A 163 -11.53 8.25 14.95
CA LEU A 163 -12.29 7.18 14.30
C LEU A 163 -13.53 7.74 13.59
N ALA A 164 -14.29 8.64 14.22
CA ALA A 164 -15.46 9.27 13.60
C ALA A 164 -15.09 10.16 12.41
N GLY A 165 -13.95 10.85 12.45
CA GLY A 165 -13.39 11.60 11.32
C GLY A 165 -13.07 10.69 10.15
N THR A 166 -12.39 9.58 10.45
CA THR A 166 -12.04 8.57 9.47
C THR A 166 -13.27 7.92 8.84
N VAL A 167 -14.24 7.46 9.65
CA VAL A 167 -15.48 6.84 9.17
C VAL A 167 -16.23 7.81 8.25
N ARG A 168 -16.29 9.10 8.61
CA ARG A 168 -16.89 10.14 7.75
C ARG A 168 -16.19 10.25 6.42
N GLU A 169 -14.85 10.25 6.41
CA GLU A 169 -14.09 10.32 5.17
C GLU A 169 -14.33 9.09 4.28
N VAL A 170 -14.37 7.89 4.87
CA VAL A 170 -14.67 6.64 4.16
C VAL A 170 -16.07 6.69 3.55
N VAL A 171 -17.09 7.05 4.35
CA VAL A 171 -18.47 7.18 3.86
C VAL A 171 -18.53 8.19 2.70
N GLN A 172 -17.86 9.35 2.82
CA GLN A 172 -17.82 10.35 1.75
C GLN A 172 -17.06 9.88 0.49
N ALA A 173 -15.99 9.11 0.65
CA ALA A 173 -15.17 8.63 -0.47
C ALA A 173 -15.85 7.49 -1.25
N HIS A 174 -16.72 6.71 -0.59
CA HIS A 174 -17.38 5.54 -1.17
C HIS A 174 -18.85 5.77 -1.53
N THR A 175 -19.45 6.88 -1.08
CA THR A 175 -20.78 7.29 -1.54
C THR A 175 -20.63 8.09 -2.85
N PRO A 176 -21.38 7.75 -3.92
CA PRO A 176 -21.38 8.55 -5.14
C PRO A 176 -21.80 9.99 -4.81
N SER A 177 -20.93 10.96 -5.08
CA SER A 177 -21.27 12.37 -4.91
C SER A 177 -22.17 12.80 -6.08
N GLU A 178 -23.44 13.06 -5.80
CA GLU A 178 -24.14 14.10 -6.54
C GLU A 178 -23.60 15.45 -6.03
N GLY A 179 -22.84 16.12 -6.91
CA GLY A 179 -22.40 17.50 -6.82
C GLY A 179 -22.25 18.10 -5.41
N SER A 180 -21.10 17.92 -4.77
CA SER A 180 -20.67 18.85 -3.73
C SER A 180 -19.20 19.19 -3.87
N ALA A 181 -18.96 20.45 -4.23
CA ALA A 181 -17.64 21.06 -4.29
C ALA A 181 -17.03 21.16 -2.88
N ALA A 182 -15.81 20.66 -2.74
CA ALA A 182 -14.93 20.90 -1.61
C ALA A 182 -13.50 21.15 -2.15
N PRO A 183 -12.65 21.88 -1.41
CA PRO A 183 -11.63 22.75 -1.99
C PRO A 183 -10.45 21.98 -2.55
N ALA A 184 -9.92 22.51 -3.65
CA ALA A 184 -8.78 21.97 -4.37
C ALA A 184 -7.51 21.97 -3.51
N PRO A 185 -6.73 20.87 -3.48
CA PRO A 185 -5.32 20.97 -3.18
C PRO A 185 -4.62 21.67 -4.36
N SER A 186 -3.79 22.66 -4.03
CA SER A 186 -2.98 23.40 -4.99
C SER A 186 -2.09 22.45 -5.80
N THR A 187 -2.38 22.34 -7.09
CA THR A 187 -1.48 21.74 -8.07
C THR A 187 -0.21 22.58 -8.15
N ALA A 188 0.90 22.07 -7.63
CA ALA A 188 2.20 22.55 -8.04
C ALA A 188 2.38 22.15 -9.51
N ALA A 189 2.32 23.15 -10.38
CA ALA A 189 2.54 23.03 -11.80
C ALA A 189 3.91 22.39 -12.07
N GLU A 190 3.91 21.39 -12.93
CA GLU A 190 5.10 20.91 -13.61
C GLU A 190 5.68 22.08 -14.41
N ALA A 191 6.74 22.69 -13.89
CA ALA A 191 7.56 23.59 -14.66
C ALA A 191 8.41 22.74 -15.61
N SER A 192 8.00 22.72 -16.88
CA SER A 192 8.82 22.30 -18.01
C SER A 192 10.12 23.11 -18.04
N GLY A 193 11.17 22.57 -17.44
CA GLY A 193 12.53 23.05 -17.62
C GLY A 193 13.05 22.56 -18.97
N ALA A 194 12.92 23.37 -20.01
CA ALA A 194 13.66 23.19 -21.25
C ALA A 194 15.16 23.37 -20.94
N SER A 195 15.86 22.26 -20.73
CA SER A 195 17.31 22.23 -20.71
C SER A 195 17.82 22.51 -22.13
N SER A 196 18.54 23.60 -22.28
CA SER A 196 19.35 23.91 -23.46
C SER A 196 20.48 22.90 -23.58
N LEU A 197 20.18 21.75 -24.20
CA LEU A 197 21.20 20.82 -24.66
C LEU A 197 21.95 21.47 -25.84
N GLN A 198 23.25 21.66 -25.64
CA GLN A 198 24.20 21.89 -26.71
C GLN A 198 24.00 20.83 -27.79
N ARG A 199 23.77 21.28 -29.03
CA ARG A 199 23.85 20.44 -30.23
C ARG A 199 25.31 19.97 -30.39
N GLY A 200 25.62 18.81 -29.84
CA GLY A 200 26.69 17.97 -30.38
C GLY A 200 26.23 17.43 -31.74
N GLY A 201 27.11 17.45 -32.74
CA GLY A 201 26.83 16.85 -34.04
C GLY A 201 26.46 15.36 -33.92
N PRO A 202 25.78 14.78 -34.92
CA PRO A 202 25.27 13.42 -34.82
C PRO A 202 26.44 12.44 -34.56
N PRO A 203 26.32 11.56 -33.54
CA PRO A 203 27.31 10.52 -33.36
C PRO A 203 27.27 9.59 -34.59
N SER A 204 28.42 9.37 -35.21
CA SER A 204 28.56 8.35 -36.25
C SER A 204 28.66 6.99 -35.56
N GLY A 205 27.54 6.30 -35.39
CA GLY A 205 27.43 4.99 -34.75
C GLY A 205 26.00 4.45 -34.79
N GLU A 206 25.84 3.14 -34.54
CA GLU A 206 24.53 2.51 -34.43
C GLU A 206 23.80 3.00 -33.16
N VAL A 207 22.56 3.46 -33.31
CA VAL A 207 21.74 4.00 -32.21
C VAL A 207 20.44 3.21 -32.11
N LEU A 208 20.20 2.62 -30.94
CA LEU A 208 18.93 2.02 -30.57
C LEU A 208 18.40 2.68 -29.29
N GLU A 209 17.29 3.40 -29.42
CA GLU A 209 16.53 3.98 -28.33
C GLU A 209 15.11 3.42 -28.33
N ALA A 210 14.52 3.25 -27.16
CA ALA A 210 13.15 2.81 -27.01
C ALA A 210 12.50 3.51 -25.81
N ALA A 211 11.22 3.86 -25.93
CA ALA A 211 10.42 4.46 -24.88
C ALA A 211 8.97 3.97 -24.93
N LEU A 212 8.31 3.89 -23.78
CA LEU A 212 6.90 3.54 -23.66
C LEU A 212 6.09 4.81 -23.40
N GLU A 213 5.21 5.17 -24.33
CA GLU A 213 4.34 6.35 -24.22
C GLU A 213 2.90 5.97 -24.65
N GLY A 214 1.91 6.27 -23.79
CA GLY A 214 0.50 6.03 -24.12
C GLY A 214 0.12 4.56 -24.38
N GLY A 215 0.87 3.60 -23.86
CA GLY A 215 0.65 2.16 -24.13
C GLY A 215 1.34 1.64 -25.39
N ASN A 216 1.97 2.52 -26.16
CA ASN A 216 2.73 2.16 -27.35
C ASN A 216 4.24 2.19 -27.06
N LEU A 217 4.97 1.32 -27.74
CA LEU A 217 6.43 1.31 -27.74
C LEU A 217 6.93 2.15 -28.92
N ASN A 218 7.58 3.27 -28.62
CA ASN A 218 8.30 4.08 -29.58
C ASN A 218 9.75 3.63 -29.64
N VAL A 219 10.22 3.27 -30.83
CA VAL A 219 11.59 2.83 -31.08
C VAL A 219 12.24 3.78 -32.06
N ARG A 220 13.50 4.17 -31.80
CA ARG A 220 14.35 4.88 -32.73
C ARG A 220 15.58 4.02 -33.03
N CYS A 221 15.83 3.81 -34.30
CA CYS A 221 16.86 2.93 -34.81
C CYS A 221 17.60 3.62 -35.96
N GLU A 222 18.86 4.00 -35.76
CA GLU A 222 19.68 4.71 -36.75
C GLU A 222 21.04 4.01 -36.95
N GLY A 223 21.59 4.12 -38.16
CA GLY A 223 22.93 3.61 -38.48
C GLY A 223 23.02 2.11 -38.78
N PHE A 224 21.89 1.40 -38.86
CA PHE A 224 21.85 -0.03 -39.21
C PHE A 224 21.65 -0.26 -40.72
N GLY A 225 22.12 -1.41 -41.22
CA GLY A 225 21.95 -1.80 -42.62
C GLY A 225 20.48 -2.00 -43.04
N PRO A 226 20.19 -2.01 -44.35
CA PRO A 226 18.82 -2.09 -44.89
C PRO A 226 18.07 -3.38 -44.51
N ASP A 227 18.79 -4.44 -44.16
CA ASP A 227 18.24 -5.74 -43.76
C ASP A 227 18.12 -5.92 -42.24
N ALA A 228 18.40 -4.88 -41.45
CA ALA A 228 18.29 -4.96 -40.00
C ALA A 228 16.83 -5.15 -39.56
N VAL A 229 16.64 -5.96 -38.51
CA VAL A 229 15.33 -6.27 -37.96
C VAL A 229 15.32 -5.87 -36.50
N VAL A 230 14.38 -5.00 -36.14
CA VAL A 230 14.09 -4.66 -34.75
C VAL A 230 13.17 -5.74 -34.19
N LYS A 231 13.65 -6.52 -33.23
CA LYS A 231 12.83 -7.53 -32.53
C LYS A 231 12.40 -6.98 -31.18
N VAL A 232 11.10 -7.02 -30.94
CA VAL A 232 10.45 -6.63 -29.69
C VAL A 232 9.93 -7.91 -29.02
N LYS A 233 10.46 -8.23 -27.85
CA LYS A 233 10.03 -9.36 -27.02
C LYS A 233 9.33 -8.85 -25.78
N VAL A 234 8.22 -9.47 -25.42
CA VAL A 234 7.46 -9.17 -24.20
C VAL A 234 7.54 -10.38 -23.27
N PHE A 235 7.97 -10.15 -22.04
CA PHE A 235 8.06 -11.16 -20.99
C PHE A 235 7.07 -10.82 -19.89
N ASN A 236 6.17 -11.74 -19.58
CA ASN A 236 5.36 -11.71 -18.37
C ASN A 236 6.25 -12.09 -17.21
N VAL A 237 6.43 -11.16 -16.27
CA VAL A 237 7.29 -11.39 -15.12
C VAL A 237 6.52 -11.03 -13.86
N ASP A 238 6.78 -11.79 -12.80
CA ASP A 238 6.34 -11.40 -11.47
C ASP A 238 7.03 -10.07 -11.08
N VAL A 239 6.23 -9.01 -11.13
CA VAL A 239 6.67 -7.64 -10.85
C VAL A 239 7.15 -7.49 -9.40
N GLU A 240 6.56 -8.23 -8.46
CA GLU A 240 7.00 -8.23 -7.07
C GLU A 240 8.38 -8.88 -6.93
N MET A 241 8.60 -10.00 -7.62
CA MET A 241 9.92 -10.65 -7.64
C MET A 241 10.99 -9.73 -8.23
N LEU A 242 10.69 -9.10 -9.38
CA LEU A 242 11.61 -8.14 -10.01
C LEU A 242 11.98 -7.00 -9.07
N PHE A 243 10.97 -6.38 -8.46
CA PHE A 243 11.17 -5.31 -7.49
C PHE A 243 11.99 -5.76 -6.27
N SER A 244 11.74 -6.97 -5.78
CA SER A 244 12.46 -7.52 -4.62
C SER A 244 13.95 -7.77 -4.89
N THR A 245 14.33 -8.03 -6.15
CA THR A 245 15.74 -8.24 -6.55
C THR A 245 16.51 -6.94 -6.79
N ALA A 246 15.83 -5.87 -7.18
CA ALA A 246 16.44 -4.59 -7.49
C ALA A 246 15.48 -3.41 -7.20
N PRO A 247 15.19 -3.11 -5.92
CA PRO A 247 14.15 -2.14 -5.57
C PRO A 247 14.50 -0.68 -5.96
N PHE A 248 15.79 -0.36 -6.07
CA PHE A 248 16.30 0.98 -6.43
C PHE A 248 16.90 1.05 -7.85
N SER A 249 16.66 0.05 -8.71
CA SER A 249 17.08 0.18 -10.10
C SER A 249 16.14 1.16 -10.82
N ALA A 250 16.67 2.35 -11.11
CA ALA A 250 15.97 3.40 -11.85
C ALA A 250 15.37 2.83 -13.15
N GLY A 251 14.07 3.04 -13.34
CA GLY A 251 13.37 2.67 -14.57
C GLY A 251 12.87 1.24 -14.64
N LEU A 252 12.79 0.47 -13.54
CA LEU A 252 12.18 -0.87 -13.58
C LEU A 252 10.65 -0.85 -13.57
N LEU A 253 9.99 0.18 -13.02
CA LEU A 253 8.51 0.35 -13.04
C LEU A 253 8.07 1.82 -12.88
N SER A 254 9.01 2.79 -12.92
CA SER A 254 8.77 4.19 -12.55
C SER A 254 8.40 5.11 -13.73
N GLY A 255 8.28 4.58 -14.95
CA GLY A 255 8.00 5.36 -16.16
C GLY A 255 9.09 6.38 -16.54
N ALA A 256 10.23 6.40 -15.85
CA ALA A 256 11.32 7.35 -16.10
C ALA A 256 12.21 6.92 -17.26
N LYS A 257 12.65 7.88 -18.07
CA LYS A 257 13.59 7.73 -19.20
C LYS A 257 15.01 7.42 -18.67
N SER A 258 15.28 6.18 -18.26
CA SER A 258 16.66 5.74 -17.99
C SER A 258 16.90 4.36 -18.57
N GLY A 259 17.92 4.25 -19.44
CA GLY A 259 18.33 3.02 -20.11
C GLY A 259 18.59 1.90 -19.11
N GLY A 260 17.75 0.86 -19.15
CA GLY A 260 17.76 -0.26 -18.23
C GLY A 260 19.00 -1.13 -18.35
N ALA A 261 20.09 -0.76 -17.67
CA ALA A 261 21.31 -1.57 -17.58
C ALA A 261 21.17 -2.79 -16.63
N GLY A 262 19.98 -3.04 -16.06
CA GLY A 262 19.73 -4.12 -15.09
C GLY A 262 18.77 -5.24 -15.52
N LEU A 263 18.11 -5.09 -16.67
CA LEU A 263 17.04 -5.99 -17.14
C LEU A 263 17.50 -7.06 -18.14
N ASN A 264 18.80 -7.11 -18.50
CA ASN A 264 19.37 -8.10 -19.44
C ASN A 264 19.43 -9.55 -18.90
N ARG A 265 18.52 -9.93 -17.99
CA ARG A 265 18.51 -11.24 -17.31
C ARG A 265 17.60 -12.27 -17.97
N PHE A 266 16.85 -11.90 -19.02
CA PHE A 266 15.85 -12.78 -19.65
C PHE A 266 16.37 -13.60 -20.84
N ALA A 267 17.68 -13.64 -21.07
CA ALA A 267 18.29 -14.37 -22.18
C ALA A 267 17.96 -15.88 -22.24
N TYR A 268 17.50 -16.46 -21.12
CA TYR A 268 17.19 -17.89 -20.97
C TYR A 268 15.69 -18.21 -20.83
N VAL A 269 14.80 -17.21 -20.95
CA VAL A 269 13.36 -17.39 -20.85
C VAL A 269 12.72 -17.16 -22.21
N GLU A 270 11.75 -18.00 -22.60
CA GLU A 270 11.00 -17.79 -23.83
C GLU A 270 10.05 -16.60 -23.68
N ALA A 271 10.02 -15.70 -24.67
CA ALA A 271 9.16 -14.52 -24.64
C ALA A 271 7.69 -14.92 -24.83
N ASN A 272 6.79 -14.32 -24.05
CA ASN A 272 5.36 -14.55 -24.18
C ASN A 272 4.82 -14.02 -25.51
N HIS A 273 5.39 -12.89 -25.98
CA HIS A 273 5.12 -12.35 -27.31
C HIS A 273 6.42 -11.90 -27.96
N CYS A 274 6.53 -12.11 -29.27
CA CYS A 274 7.64 -11.62 -30.07
C CYS A 274 7.08 -10.98 -31.34
N VAL A 275 7.39 -9.69 -31.54
CA VAL A 275 7.05 -8.93 -32.73
C VAL A 275 8.36 -8.53 -33.41
N ALA A 276 8.46 -8.76 -34.71
CA ALA A 276 9.60 -8.31 -35.50
C ALA A 276 9.13 -7.17 -36.42
N LEU A 277 9.81 -6.04 -36.35
CA LEU A 277 9.69 -4.94 -37.29
C LEU A 277 10.91 -4.93 -38.21
N SER A 278 10.69 -4.87 -39.52
CA SER A 278 11.75 -4.51 -40.44
C SER A 278 12.07 -3.03 -40.28
N THR A 279 13.35 -2.64 -40.36
CA THR A 279 13.74 -1.21 -40.38
C THR A 279 13.11 -0.45 -41.54
N ALA A 280 12.66 -1.13 -42.61
CA ALA A 280 11.91 -0.53 -43.71
C ALA A 280 10.48 -0.05 -43.32
N GLN A 281 9.99 -0.44 -42.15
CA GLN A 281 8.70 0.01 -41.59
C GLN A 281 8.86 1.22 -40.67
N LEU A 282 10.09 1.68 -40.44
CA LEU A 282 10.40 2.90 -39.71
C LEU A 282 10.27 4.11 -40.66
N ASP A 283 9.99 5.28 -40.12
CA ASP A 283 9.95 6.52 -40.88
C ASP A 283 11.36 6.96 -41.36
N SER A 284 11.42 8.07 -42.10
CA SER A 284 12.67 8.61 -42.64
C SER A 284 13.69 9.00 -41.56
N ASP A 285 13.25 9.17 -40.31
CA ASP A 285 14.08 9.50 -39.15
C ASP A 285 14.41 8.25 -38.32
N GLY A 286 14.13 7.05 -38.85
CA GLY A 286 14.40 5.77 -38.18
C GLY A 286 13.49 5.52 -36.97
N CYS A 287 12.35 6.21 -36.87
CA CYS A 287 11.40 6.08 -35.78
C CYS A 287 10.23 5.17 -36.16
N GLY A 288 9.70 4.43 -35.19
CA GLY A 288 8.55 3.58 -35.38
C GLY A 288 7.80 3.28 -34.10
N THR A 289 6.52 2.95 -34.25
CA THR A 289 5.62 2.66 -33.13
C THR A 289 5.13 1.22 -33.21
N VAL A 290 5.28 0.48 -32.11
CA VAL A 290 4.75 -0.88 -31.95
C VAL A 290 3.61 -0.86 -30.95
N ALA A 291 2.44 -1.33 -31.38
CA ALA A 291 1.36 -1.64 -30.47
C ALA A 291 1.74 -2.85 -29.61
N LEU A 292 1.70 -2.69 -28.30
CA LEU A 292 1.94 -3.80 -27.37
C LEU A 292 0.63 -4.51 -27.05
N PRO A 293 0.66 -5.83 -26.79
CA PRO A 293 -0.52 -6.55 -26.35
C PRO A 293 -1.07 -5.94 -25.05
N GLU A 294 -2.40 -5.83 -24.94
CA GLU A 294 -3.04 -5.34 -23.73
C GLU A 294 -2.75 -6.26 -22.53
N ALA A 295 -2.55 -5.65 -21.36
CA ALA A 295 -2.58 -6.30 -20.04
C ALA A 295 -1.39 -7.18 -19.61
N ALA A 296 -0.23 -7.09 -20.24
CA ALA A 296 0.97 -7.76 -19.74
C ALA A 296 1.76 -6.83 -18.79
N ASN A 297 1.65 -7.03 -17.46
CA ASN A 297 2.66 -6.50 -16.54
C ASN A 297 3.95 -7.31 -16.75
N GLY A 298 5.03 -6.65 -17.15
CA GLY A 298 6.21 -7.36 -17.60
C GLY A 298 7.36 -6.48 -18.07
N VAL A 299 8.21 -7.05 -18.91
CA VAL A 299 9.38 -6.38 -19.49
C VAL A 299 9.31 -6.49 -21.01
N VAL A 300 9.53 -5.37 -21.69
CA VAL A 300 9.69 -5.29 -23.13
C VAL A 300 11.18 -5.15 -23.44
N GLU A 301 11.73 -6.14 -24.14
CA GLU A 301 13.09 -6.10 -24.68
C GLU A 301 13.04 -5.74 -26.16
N VAL A 302 13.78 -4.72 -26.57
CA VAL A 302 13.95 -4.27 -27.95
C VAL A 302 15.39 -4.55 -28.36
N THR A 303 15.58 -5.32 -29.43
CA THR A 303 16.89 -5.67 -29.96
C THR A 303 17.02 -5.29 -31.43
N CYS A 304 18.17 -4.77 -31.82
CA CYS A 304 18.55 -4.53 -33.22
C CYS A 304 20.07 -4.70 -33.35
N GLY A 305 20.51 -5.60 -34.23
CA GLY A 305 21.94 -5.98 -34.29
C GLY A 305 22.42 -6.55 -32.95
N GLU A 306 23.51 -5.99 -32.42
CA GLU A 306 24.06 -6.35 -31.09
C GLU A 306 23.50 -5.48 -29.95
N LEU A 307 22.71 -4.45 -30.27
CA LEU A 307 22.14 -3.55 -29.27
C LEU A 307 20.85 -4.12 -28.70
N SER A 308 20.73 -4.11 -27.36
CA SER A 308 19.50 -4.42 -26.62
C SER A 308 19.12 -3.28 -25.69
N ARG A 309 17.82 -3.04 -25.56
CA ARG A 309 17.18 -2.12 -24.62
C ARG A 309 16.02 -2.82 -23.95
N SER A 310 16.00 -2.84 -22.63
CA SER A 310 14.89 -3.39 -21.86
C SER A 310 14.16 -2.28 -21.12
N LEU A 311 12.83 -2.28 -21.25
CA LEU A 311 11.92 -1.32 -20.66
C LEU A 311 10.83 -2.06 -19.88
N PRO A 312 10.37 -1.53 -18.76
CA PRO A 312 9.26 -2.14 -18.06
C PRO A 312 7.94 -1.80 -18.72
N HIS A 313 7.10 -2.81 -18.91
CA HIS A 313 5.75 -2.66 -19.42
C HIS A 313 4.78 -2.91 -18.28
N CYS A 314 4.42 -1.84 -17.57
CA CYS A 314 3.40 -1.87 -16.54
C CYS A 314 2.32 -0.84 -16.87
N ALA A 315 1.32 -1.28 -17.63
CA ALA A 315 0.12 -0.48 -17.82
C ALA A 315 -0.60 -0.37 -16.47
N HIS A 316 -0.75 0.85 -15.95
CA HIS A 316 -1.45 1.08 -14.70
C HIS A 316 -2.41 2.27 -14.79
N ARG A 317 -3.57 2.12 -14.15
CA ARG A 317 -4.56 3.20 -13.96
C ARG A 317 -4.43 3.89 -12.60
N LEU A 318 -3.27 3.75 -11.97
CA LEU A 318 -2.99 4.26 -10.62
C LEU A 318 -2.44 5.69 -10.64
N ALA A 319 -3.00 6.56 -9.80
CA ALA A 319 -2.45 7.86 -9.46
C ALA A 319 -1.87 7.79 -8.04
N LEU A 320 -0.55 8.05 -7.92
CA LEU A 320 0.17 7.96 -6.64
C LEU A 320 0.51 9.37 -6.15
N THR A 321 0.03 9.69 -4.95
CA THR A 321 0.36 10.92 -4.22
C THR A 321 1.18 10.57 -3.00
N VAL A 322 2.31 11.24 -2.80
CA VAL A 322 3.18 11.01 -1.63
C VAL A 322 3.12 12.25 -0.75
N VAL A 323 2.62 12.09 0.47
CA VAL A 323 2.63 13.12 1.50
C VAL A 323 3.87 12.90 2.35
N GLN A 324 5.02 13.38 1.84
CA GLN A 324 6.33 13.07 2.42
C GLN A 324 6.44 13.47 3.90
N ALA A 325 5.87 14.62 4.28
CA ALA A 325 5.90 15.12 5.66
C ALA A 325 5.26 14.15 6.65
N GLU A 326 4.24 13.40 6.21
CA GLU A 326 3.51 12.45 7.04
C GLU A 326 3.95 11.01 6.81
N GLY A 327 4.86 10.72 5.86
CA GLY A 327 5.25 9.34 5.53
C GLY A 327 4.13 8.52 4.88
N ILE A 328 3.13 9.18 4.29
CA ILE A 328 1.96 8.53 3.70
C ILE A 328 2.07 8.48 2.17
N LEU A 329 1.81 7.30 1.61
CA LEU A 329 1.51 7.08 0.21
C LEU A 329 0.00 6.95 0.04
N GLN A 330 -0.60 7.72 -0.87
CA GLN A 330 -2.00 7.57 -1.26
C GLN A 330 -2.12 7.07 -2.70
N VAL A 331 -2.96 6.06 -2.90
CA VAL A 331 -3.21 5.37 -4.16
C VAL A 331 -4.66 5.57 -4.57
N ASN A 332 -4.84 6.24 -5.71
CA ASN A 332 -6.15 6.50 -6.30
C ASN A 332 -6.23 5.93 -7.72
N MET A 333 -7.45 5.77 -8.24
CA MET A 333 -7.65 5.65 -9.68
C MET A 333 -7.36 6.97 -10.38
N LYS A 334 -6.66 6.92 -11.53
CA LYS A 334 -6.54 8.05 -12.45
C LYS A 334 -7.94 8.49 -12.87
N LYS A 335 -8.18 9.81 -12.88
CA LYS A 335 -9.42 10.37 -13.44
C LYS A 335 -9.49 10.01 -14.92
N GLN A 336 -10.65 9.61 -15.39
CA GLN A 336 -10.90 9.52 -16.83
C GLN A 336 -11.17 10.92 -17.38
N GLU A 337 -10.80 11.18 -18.64
CA GLU A 337 -11.04 12.47 -19.31
C GLU A 337 -12.52 12.86 -19.37
N ARG A 338 -13.43 11.89 -19.22
CA ARG A 338 -14.90 12.11 -19.19
C ARG A 338 -15.44 12.52 -17.82
N GLU A 339 -14.63 12.44 -16.76
CA GLU A 339 -15.02 12.89 -15.43
C GLU A 339 -14.73 14.39 -15.31
N GLY A 340 -15.76 15.20 -15.02
CA GLY A 340 -15.62 16.66 -14.92
C GLY A 340 -14.60 17.11 -13.86
N GLU A 341 -14.10 18.34 -13.99
CA GLU A 341 -13.05 18.92 -13.12
C GLU A 341 -13.34 18.80 -11.61
N GLY A 342 -14.60 18.67 -11.20
CA GLY A 342 -15.03 18.49 -9.81
C GLY A 342 -15.13 17.05 -9.29
N SER A 343 -14.87 16.01 -10.09
CA SER A 343 -14.94 14.62 -9.61
C SER A 343 -13.84 14.35 -8.58
N ARG A 344 -14.16 13.67 -7.48
CA ARG A 344 -13.13 13.19 -6.54
C ARG A 344 -12.47 11.95 -7.13
N GLN A 345 -11.15 11.88 -7.09
CA GLN A 345 -10.44 10.64 -7.45
C GLN A 345 -10.85 9.53 -6.48
N ARG A 346 -11.22 8.36 -7.03
CA ARG A 346 -11.62 7.21 -6.22
C ARG A 346 -10.38 6.58 -5.55
N PRO A 347 -10.34 6.44 -4.23
CA PRO A 347 -9.26 5.73 -3.56
C PRO A 347 -9.27 4.24 -3.90
N ILE A 348 -8.09 3.62 -3.89
CA ILE A 348 -7.94 2.18 -4.10
C ILE A 348 -7.60 1.54 -2.76
N ALA A 349 -8.60 0.97 -2.13
CA ALA A 349 -8.44 0.15 -0.94
C ALA A 349 -7.84 -1.21 -1.31
N GLY A 350 -6.94 -1.75 -0.47
CA GLY A 350 -6.40 -3.09 -0.64
C GLY A 350 -5.36 -3.27 -1.73
N ALA A 351 -4.76 -2.19 -2.22
CA ALA A 351 -3.59 -2.32 -3.07
C ALA A 351 -2.44 -2.85 -2.22
N TYR A 352 -1.80 -3.93 -2.67
CA TYR A 352 -0.60 -4.46 -2.02
C TYR A 352 0.55 -3.47 -2.19
N VAL A 353 1.24 -3.15 -1.11
CA VAL A 353 2.36 -2.24 -1.06
C VAL A 353 3.57 -2.94 -0.46
N LYS A 354 4.70 -2.88 -1.17
CA LYS A 354 5.98 -3.42 -0.71
C LYS A 354 7.03 -2.32 -0.67
N VAL A 355 7.72 -2.19 0.47
CA VAL A 355 8.66 -1.11 0.74
C VAL A 355 10.04 -1.66 1.07
N TYR A 356 11.03 -1.14 0.36
CA TYR A 356 12.45 -1.30 0.70
C TYR A 356 13.02 0.04 1.15
N ALA A 357 13.84 0.01 2.18
CA ALA A 357 14.60 1.16 2.66
C ALA A 357 16.05 1.07 2.17
N HIS A 358 16.59 2.19 1.73
CA HIS A 358 18.03 2.31 1.50
C HIS A 358 18.68 2.82 2.79
N LYS A 359 19.36 1.90 3.48
CA LYS A 359 19.99 2.12 4.79
C LYS A 359 21.45 1.70 4.71
N ASN A 360 22.35 2.55 5.20
CA ASN A 360 23.80 2.27 5.26
C ASN A 360 24.41 1.78 3.93
N GLY A 361 23.95 2.32 2.78
CA GLY A 361 24.47 1.92 1.46
C GLY A 361 23.88 0.63 0.90
N LYS A 362 22.87 0.03 1.54
CA LYS A 362 22.23 -1.21 1.11
C LYS A 362 20.71 -1.06 1.05
N ALA A 363 20.12 -1.79 0.12
CA ALA A 363 18.67 -1.97 0.04
C ALA A 363 18.26 -3.09 1.00
N GLU A 364 17.38 -2.77 1.94
CA GLU A 364 16.86 -3.71 2.92
C GLU A 364 15.33 -3.69 2.88
N PHE A 365 14.70 -4.85 3.07
CA PHE A 365 13.24 -4.90 3.19
C PHE A 365 12.82 -4.10 4.43
N HIS A 366 11.85 -3.20 4.26
CA HIS A 366 11.35 -2.34 5.33
C HIS A 366 10.01 -2.83 5.87
N LYS A 367 9.00 -2.87 5.00
CA LYS A 367 7.67 -3.39 5.30
C LYS A 367 6.90 -3.75 4.05
N ASP A 368 5.85 -4.53 4.21
CA ASP A 368 4.78 -4.71 3.22
C ASP A 368 3.42 -4.65 3.92
N GLY A 369 2.38 -4.48 3.13
CA GLY A 369 1.00 -4.43 3.61
C GLY A 369 0.05 -3.95 2.52
N TYR A 370 -1.08 -3.42 2.93
CA TYR A 370 -2.16 -3.05 2.02
C TYR A 370 -2.60 -1.62 2.28
N THR A 371 -3.11 -0.93 1.25
CA THR A 371 -3.70 0.41 1.44
C THR A 371 -5.02 0.34 2.20
N ASP A 372 -5.27 1.32 3.07
CA ASP A 372 -6.51 1.50 3.82
C ASP A 372 -7.72 1.80 2.90
N LEU A 373 -8.92 1.94 3.47
CA LEU A 373 -10.13 2.28 2.71
C LEU A 373 -10.02 3.58 1.92
N LEU A 374 -9.14 4.49 2.33
CA LEU A 374 -8.88 5.78 1.68
C LEU A 374 -7.68 5.72 0.72
N GLY A 375 -7.18 4.51 0.45
CA GLY A 375 -6.05 4.27 -0.43
C GLY A 375 -4.72 4.67 0.18
N ARG A 376 -4.64 4.92 1.49
CA ARG A 376 -3.41 5.38 2.17
C ARG A 376 -2.59 4.21 2.69
N PHE A 377 -1.29 4.40 2.73
CA PHE A 377 -0.33 3.47 3.29
C PHE A 377 0.81 4.26 3.96
N ASP A 378 1.02 4.04 5.24
CA ASP A 378 2.18 4.57 5.95
C ASP A 378 3.41 3.75 5.57
N TYR A 379 4.26 4.31 4.71
CA TYR A 379 5.46 3.63 4.23
C TYR A 379 6.62 3.71 5.22
N MET A 380 6.50 4.52 6.27
CA MET A 380 7.56 4.81 7.22
C MET A 380 7.44 3.96 8.49
N ALA A 381 6.23 3.84 9.05
CA ALA A 381 6.02 3.22 10.35
C ALA A 381 6.32 1.72 10.38
N VAL A 382 7.12 1.31 11.36
CA VAL A 382 7.38 -0.08 11.76
C VAL A 382 7.61 -0.12 13.27
N SER A 383 7.10 -1.13 13.98
CA SER A 383 7.32 -1.30 15.43
C SER A 383 8.71 -1.85 15.78
N SER A 384 9.77 -1.33 15.14
CA SER A 384 11.16 -1.81 15.25
C SER A 384 12.07 -0.91 16.08
N GLY A 385 11.52 0.14 16.72
CA GLY A 385 12.21 1.08 17.60
C GLY A 385 12.90 2.26 16.90
N ALA A 386 12.90 3.42 17.58
CA ALA A 386 13.36 4.74 17.13
C ALA A 386 14.68 4.82 16.32
N ASN A 387 15.69 4.00 16.65
CA ASN A 387 16.99 4.06 15.97
C ASN A 387 16.97 3.44 14.56
N ALA A 388 15.97 2.61 14.24
CA ALA A 388 15.90 1.92 12.97
C ALA A 388 15.64 2.88 11.79
N VAL A 389 14.89 3.96 12.04
CA VAL A 389 14.33 4.86 11.02
C VAL A 389 15.24 6.05 10.65
N ARG A 390 16.06 6.57 11.57
CA ARG A 390 16.95 7.74 11.32
C ARG A 390 18.04 7.52 10.27
N SER A 391 18.40 6.26 10.01
CA SER A 391 19.47 5.88 9.08
C SER A 391 18.96 5.68 7.64
N ILE A 392 17.65 5.77 7.43
CA ILE A 392 17.04 5.61 6.13
C ILE A 392 17.25 6.89 5.32
N ARG A 393 17.70 6.73 4.07
CA ARG A 393 17.97 7.85 3.14
C ARG A 393 16.95 7.96 2.02
N LYS A 394 16.35 6.83 1.64
CA LYS A 394 15.40 6.73 0.54
C LYS A 394 14.56 5.47 0.72
N PHE A 395 13.35 5.50 0.21
CA PHE A 395 12.50 4.32 0.07
C PHE A 395 12.27 4.03 -1.40
N ALA A 396 12.13 2.74 -1.71
CA ALA A 396 11.52 2.27 -2.93
C ALA A 396 10.20 1.61 -2.54
N ILE A 397 9.11 2.01 -3.19
CA ILE A 397 7.77 1.51 -2.91
C ILE A 397 7.19 0.92 -4.19
N LEU A 398 6.74 -0.32 -4.14
CA LEU A 398 5.94 -0.98 -5.17
C LEU A 398 4.48 -1.00 -4.73
N VAL A 399 3.57 -0.70 -5.64
CA VAL A 399 2.12 -0.86 -5.47
C VAL A 399 1.61 -1.84 -6.53
N VAL A 400 0.80 -2.81 -6.13
CA VAL A 400 0.18 -3.82 -7.00
C VAL A 400 -1.30 -3.98 -6.66
N CYS A 401 -2.16 -3.92 -7.68
CA CYS A 401 -3.58 -4.28 -7.57
C CYS A 401 -4.13 -4.67 -8.95
N GLU A 402 -5.43 -4.96 -9.04
CA GLU A 402 -6.10 -5.28 -10.31
C GLU A 402 -5.96 -4.18 -11.38
N ALA A 403 -5.78 -2.93 -10.96
CA ALA A 403 -5.63 -1.78 -11.86
C ALA A 403 -4.21 -1.57 -12.38
N GLY A 404 -3.27 -2.46 -12.03
CA GLY A 404 -1.88 -2.49 -12.51
C GLY A 404 -0.86 -2.44 -11.39
N ALA A 405 0.41 -2.31 -11.78
CA ALA A 405 1.54 -2.17 -10.86
C ALA A 405 2.38 -0.94 -11.19
N VAL A 406 2.96 -0.32 -10.16
CA VAL A 406 3.85 0.85 -10.32
C VAL A 406 4.81 0.92 -9.15
N SER A 407 6.06 1.33 -9.41
CA SER A 407 6.99 1.66 -8.34
C SER A 407 7.41 3.12 -8.34
N ARG A 408 7.72 3.62 -7.15
CA ARG A 408 8.17 4.98 -6.93
C ARG A 408 9.25 5.00 -5.87
N GLU A 409 10.31 5.76 -6.13
CA GLU A 409 11.27 6.08 -5.09
C GLU A 409 10.83 7.36 -4.37
N VAL A 410 10.85 7.34 -3.04
CA VAL A 410 10.39 8.44 -2.19
C VAL A 410 11.41 8.74 -1.09
N LEU A 411 11.32 9.93 -0.52
CA LEU A 411 12.17 10.36 0.58
C LEU A 411 11.50 10.08 1.94
N PRO A 412 12.29 9.89 3.01
CA PRO A 412 11.74 9.88 4.36
C PRO A 412 11.16 11.26 4.74
N PRO A 413 10.26 11.31 5.73
CA PRO A 413 9.86 12.56 6.37
C PRO A 413 11.06 13.33 6.92
N HIS A 414 10.94 14.67 7.01
CA HIS A 414 11.98 15.50 7.59
C HIS A 414 12.03 15.41 9.13
N GLU A 415 10.88 15.16 9.76
CA GLU A 415 10.75 14.97 11.20
C GLU A 415 10.42 13.52 11.52
N PHE A 416 11.11 12.95 12.51
CA PHE A 416 10.97 11.55 12.92
C PHE A 416 10.26 11.38 14.26
N SER A 417 9.95 12.49 14.96
CA SER A 417 9.44 12.50 16.34
C SER A 417 8.24 11.56 16.54
N HIS A 418 7.27 11.60 15.62
CA HIS A 418 6.09 10.75 15.65
C HIS A 418 6.39 9.24 15.49
N TYR A 419 7.50 8.90 14.84
CA TYR A 419 7.90 7.51 14.55
C TYR A 419 8.86 6.92 15.60
N GLU A 420 9.40 7.75 16.49
CA GLU A 420 10.29 7.29 17.57
C GLU A 420 9.52 6.69 18.75
N GLU A 421 8.22 6.94 18.82
CA GLU A 421 7.33 6.44 19.89
C GLU A 421 6.78 5.02 19.61
N TYR A 422 7.00 4.49 18.40
CA TYR A 422 6.62 3.14 17.95
C TYR A 422 7.74 2.10 18.15
#